data_AF-A0A256YPN3-F1
#
_entry.id   AF-A0A256YPN3-F1
#
_cell.length_a   1.000
_cell.length_b   1.000
_cell.length_c   1.000
_cell.angle_alpha   90.00
_cell.angle_beta   90.00
_cell.angle_gamma   90.00
#
_symmetry.space_group_name_H-M   'P 1'
#
loop_
_entity.id
_entity.type
_entity.pdbx_description
1 polymer ?
#
loop_
_entity_poly.entity_id
_entity_poly.type
_entity_poly.pdbx_seq_one_letter_code
_entity_poly.pdbx_strand_id
1 'polypeptide(L)'
;FLRLVLEKEAVTKREISEFLREKRYSRSTLENKIIPKLVRFGLIKRERELEGRLKRGRSLILSESLTFTNYLERIAFAWNSLVSTARQRKKISAHQSQFP
;
A
#
# COMPACT_ATOMS: atom_id res chain seq x y z
N PHE A 1 3.84 -14.91 1.92
CA PHE A 1 2.54 -14.33 2.29
C PHE A 1 2.05 -13.34 1.24
N LEU A 2 2.79 -12.27 0.93
CA LEU A 2 2.38 -11.34 -0.15
C LEU A 2 2.01 -12.05 -1.45
N ARG A 3 2.82 -13.02 -1.91
CA ARG A 3 2.48 -13.85 -3.07
C ARG A 3 1.09 -14.49 -2.99
N LEU A 4 0.71 -15.05 -1.84
CA LEU A 4 -0.64 -15.60 -1.63
C LEU A 4 -1.73 -14.55 -1.80
N VAL A 5 -1.49 -13.32 -1.31
CA VAL A 5 -2.42 -12.20 -1.44
C VAL A 5 -2.52 -11.73 -2.89
N LEU A 6 -1.43 -11.77 -3.66
CA LEU A 6 -1.41 -11.34 -5.06
C LEU A 6 -1.98 -12.39 -6.03
N GLU A 7 -1.99 -13.67 -5.65
CA GLU A 7 -2.51 -14.77 -6.48
C GLU A 7 -4.02 -15.01 -6.26
N LYS A 8 -4.64 -14.34 -5.28
CA LYS A 8 -6.04 -14.53 -4.91
C LYS A 8 -6.77 -13.19 -4.84
N GLU A 9 -8.00 -13.16 -5.35
CA GLU A 9 -8.87 -11.98 -5.27
C GLU A 9 -9.14 -11.55 -3.81
N ALA A 10 -9.25 -12.53 -2.91
CA ALA A 10 -9.44 -12.31 -1.49
C ALA A 10 -8.75 -13.41 -0.69
N VAL A 11 -8.13 -13.02 0.43
CA VAL A 11 -7.51 -13.92 1.40
C VAL A 11 -8.21 -13.79 2.74
N THR A 12 -8.89 -14.86 3.13
CA THR A 12 -9.67 -15.01 4.35
C THR A 12 -8.84 -15.55 5.51
N LYS A 13 -9.39 -15.49 6.74
CA LYS A 13 -8.76 -16.10 7.93
C LYS A 13 -8.48 -17.61 7.76
N ARG A 14 -9.32 -18.32 7.00
CA ARG A 14 -9.13 -19.74 6.71
C ARG A 14 -7.85 -19.97 5.90
N GLU A 15 -7.70 -19.22 4.81
CA GLU A 15 -6.53 -19.35 3.93
C GLU A 15 -5.23 -18.91 4.60
N ILE A 16 -5.29 -17.88 5.46
CA ILE A 16 -4.16 -17.50 6.31
C ILE A 16 -3.76 -18.68 7.22
N SER A 17 -4.75 -19.34 7.82
CA SER A 17 -4.50 -20.48 8.71
C SER A 17 -3.90 -21.67 7.97
N GLU A 18 -4.38 -21.96 6.76
CA GLU A 18 -3.83 -23.01 5.88
C GLU A 18 -2.39 -22.69 5.46
N PHE A 19 -2.11 -21.46 5.03
CA PHE A 19 -0.77 -20.99 4.67
C PHE A 19 0.22 -21.11 5.83
N LEU A 20 -0.19 -20.69 7.03
CA LEU A 20 0.64 -20.77 8.23
C LEU A 20 0.97 -22.22 8.59
N ARG A 21 -0.01 -23.13 8.47
CA ARG A 21 0.17 -24.56 8.72
C ARG A 21 1.13 -25.19 7.71
N GLU A 22 0.95 -24.90 6.43
CA GLU A 22 1.77 -25.46 5.35
C GLU A 22 3.23 -24.98 5.44
N LYS A 23 3.43 -23.68 5.67
CA LYS A 23 4.78 -23.08 5.75
C LYS A 23 5.39 -23.12 7.15
N ARG A 24 4.68 -23.64 8.14
CA ARG A 24 5.09 -23.70 9.56
C ARG A 24 5.52 -22.35 10.14
N TYR A 25 4.80 -21.28 9.79
CA TYR A 25 5.08 -19.94 10.27
C TYR A 25 4.30 -19.58 11.54
N SER A 26 4.85 -18.68 12.35
CA SER A 26 4.17 -18.17 13.54
C SER A 26 2.96 -17.29 13.16
N ARG A 27 1.79 -17.67 13.67
CA ARG A 27 0.56 -16.87 13.55
C ARG A 27 0.72 -15.48 14.15
N SER A 28 1.31 -15.39 15.35
CA SER A 28 1.47 -14.10 16.04
C SER A 28 2.35 -13.14 15.24
N THR A 29 3.41 -13.65 14.60
CA THR A 29 4.27 -12.84 13.74
C THR A 29 3.51 -12.32 12.51
N LEU A 30 2.80 -13.20 11.80
CA LEU A 30 2.09 -12.81 10.59
C LEU A 30 0.96 -11.83 10.90
N GLU A 31 0.09 -12.16 11.86
CA GLU A 31 -1.12 -11.40 12.17
C GLU A 31 -0.82 -10.09 12.95
N ASN A 32 0.14 -10.09 13.87
CA ASN A 32 0.39 -8.93 14.74
C ASN A 32 1.53 -8.03 14.26
N LYS A 33 2.43 -8.52 13.40
CA LYS A 33 3.60 -7.74 12.95
C LYS A 33 3.59 -7.50 11.45
N ILE A 34 3.42 -8.54 10.63
CA ILE A 34 3.57 -8.43 9.17
C ILE A 34 2.34 -7.80 8.52
N ILE A 35 1.14 -8.37 8.71
CA ILE A 35 -0.10 -7.84 8.12
C ILE A 35 -0.31 -6.36 8.48
N PRO A 36 -0.17 -5.91 9.75
CA PRO A 36 -0.33 -4.51 10.09
C PRO A 36 0.68 -3.59 9.38
N LYS A 37 1.92 -4.05 9.15
CA LYS A 37 2.92 -3.28 8.40
C LYS A 37 2.52 -3.15 6.93
N LEU A 38 2.10 -4.25 6.29
CA LEU A 38 1.69 -4.24 4.88
C LEU A 38 0.47 -3.32 4.66
N VAL A 39 -0.49 -3.35 5.58
CA VAL A 39 -1.65 -2.43 5.56
C VAL A 39 -1.21 -0.99 5.74
N ARG A 40 -0.34 -0.69 6.72
CA ARG A 40 0.16 0.67 6.95
C ARG A 40 0.92 1.24 5.76
N PHE A 41 1.68 0.42 5.03
CA PHE A 41 2.36 0.83 3.82
C PHE A 41 1.43 0.93 2.60
N GLY A 42 0.16 0.52 2.74
CA GLY A 42 -0.80 0.57 1.63
C GLY A 42 -0.53 -0.48 0.55
N LEU A 43 0.17 -1.57 0.88
CA LEU A 43 0.44 -2.68 -0.03
C LEU A 43 -0.73 -3.67 -0.12
N ILE A 44 -1.46 -3.81 0.98
CA ILE A 44 -2.67 -4.63 1.07
C ILE A 44 -3.75 -3.82 1.78
N LYS A 45 -5.01 -4.08 1.45
CA LYS A 45 -6.16 -3.58 2.20
C LYS A 45 -6.72 -4.65 3.11
N ARG A 46 -7.33 -4.20 4.21
CA ARG A 46 -7.94 -5.06 5.21
C ARG A 46 -9.38 -4.65 5.41
N GLU A 47 -10.28 -5.52 5.00
CA GLU A 47 -11.71 -5.34 5.10
C GLU A 47 -12.28 -6.30 6.14
N ARG A 48 -13.49 -6.00 6.61
CA ARG A 48 -14.27 -6.85 7.50
C ARG A 48 -15.63 -7.01 6.87
N GLU A 49 -16.06 -8.26 6.68
CA GLU A 49 -17.44 -8.52 6.27
C GLU A 49 -18.43 -7.93 7.29
N LEU A 50 -19.37 -7.16 6.78
CA LEU A 50 -20.54 -6.66 7.50
C LEU A 50 -21.69 -7.65 7.28
N GLU A 51 -21.53 -8.91 7.69
CA GLU A 51 -22.69 -9.81 7.71
C GLU A 51 -23.59 -9.48 8.91
N GLY A 52 -24.86 -9.22 8.59
CA GLY A 52 -25.89 -8.81 9.52
C GLY A 52 -26.10 -9.78 10.68
N ARG A 53 -26.50 -9.20 11.82
CA ARG A 53 -27.09 -9.80 13.02
C ARG A 53 -26.74 -11.29 13.28
N LEU A 54 -25.91 -11.52 14.31
CA LEU A 54 -25.83 -12.74 15.15
C LEU A 54 -24.71 -13.79 14.97
N LYS A 55 -23.65 -13.61 14.16
CA LYS A 55 -22.50 -14.54 14.22
C LYS A 55 -21.22 -13.91 14.78
N ARG A 56 -20.76 -14.46 15.91
CA ARG A 56 -19.50 -14.13 16.57
C ARG A 56 -18.32 -14.40 15.62
N GLY A 57 -17.80 -13.35 14.99
CA GLY A 57 -16.52 -13.38 14.30
C GLY A 57 -16.54 -12.61 13.00
N ARG A 58 -16.16 -11.33 13.06
CA ARG A 58 -15.93 -10.49 11.88
C ARG A 58 -14.89 -11.16 10.98
N SER A 59 -15.28 -11.66 9.81
CA SER A 59 -14.38 -12.32 8.86
C SER A 59 -13.33 -11.31 8.40
N LEU A 60 -12.05 -11.62 8.63
CA LEU A 60 -10.94 -10.84 8.09
C LEU A 60 -10.82 -11.17 6.60
N ILE A 61 -10.86 -10.14 5.75
CA ILE A 61 -10.58 -10.24 4.33
C ILE A 61 -9.37 -9.35 3.99
N LEU A 62 -8.40 -9.91 3.31
CA LEU A 62 -7.21 -9.21 2.82
C LEU A 62 -7.15 -9.32 1.30
N SER A 63 -6.78 -8.22 0.66
CA SER A 63 -6.52 -8.16 -0.79
C SER A 63 -5.47 -7.10 -1.07
N GLU A 64 -4.96 -7.08 -2.30
CA GLU A 64 -3.98 -6.10 -2.76
C GLU A 64 -4.53 -4.67 -2.71
N SER A 65 -3.60 -3.71 -2.64
CA SER A 65 -3.93 -2.29 -2.67
C SER A 65 -2.95 -1.52 -3.54
N LEU A 66 -3.48 -0.54 -4.28
CA LEU A 66 -2.70 0.43 -5.04
C LEU A 66 -2.34 1.68 -4.22
N THR A 67 -2.74 1.76 -2.94
CA THR A 67 -2.48 2.93 -2.09
C THR A 67 -0.99 3.29 -2.04
N PHE A 68 -0.12 2.29 -1.95
CA PHE A 68 1.33 2.51 -1.99
C PHE A 68 1.78 3.21 -3.29
N THR A 69 1.35 2.69 -4.44
CA THR A 69 1.64 3.27 -5.77
C THR A 69 1.12 4.70 -5.87
N ASN A 70 -0.13 4.94 -5.45
CA ASN A 70 -0.73 6.27 -5.46
C ASN A 70 0.07 7.29 -4.63
N TYR A 71 0.67 6.87 -3.52
CA TYR A 71 1.55 7.75 -2.75
C TYR A 71 2.86 8.06 -3.47
N LEU A 72 3.48 7.06 -4.09
CA LEU A 72 4.70 7.25 -4.87
C LEU A 72 4.46 8.16 -6.08
N GLU A 73 3.36 7.98 -6.79
CA GLU A 73 2.98 8.83 -7.93
C GLU A 73 2.82 10.30 -7.50
N ARG A 74 2.17 10.54 -6.36
CA ARG A 74 2.00 11.90 -5.83
C ARG A 74 3.33 12.54 -5.43
N ILE A 75 4.24 11.77 -4.81
CA ILE A 75 5.58 12.25 -4.46
C ILE A 75 6.37 12.58 -5.74
N ALA A 76 6.36 11.69 -6.72
CA ALA A 76 7.05 11.89 -7.99
C ALA A 76 6.52 13.12 -8.73
N PHE A 77 5.20 13.30 -8.78
CA PHE A 77 4.57 14.46 -9.39
C PHE A 77 4.97 15.77 -8.70
N ALA A 78 4.94 15.80 -7.36
CA ALA A 78 5.32 16.98 -6.59
C ALA A 78 6.78 17.36 -6.85
N TRP A 79 7.68 16.38 -6.86
CA TRP A 79 9.09 16.60 -7.16
C TRP A 79 9.30 17.16 -8.58
N ASN A 80 8.66 16.55 -9.59
CA ASN A 80 8.73 17.01 -10.97
C ASN A 80 8.26 18.46 -11.12
N SER A 81 7.20 18.84 -10.42
CA SER A 81 6.66 20.20 -10.39
C SER A 81 7.66 21.20 -9.81
N LEU A 82 8.28 20.85 -8.67
CA LEU A 82 9.28 21.69 -8.00
C LEU A 82 10.51 21.93 -8.88
N VAL A 83 11.06 20.86 -9.45
CA VAL A 83 12.26 20.93 -10.30
C VAL A 83 11.98 21.70 -11.58
N SER A 84 10.84 21.47 -12.23
CA SER A 84 10.46 22.18 -13.46
C SER A 84 10.32 23.67 -13.22
N THR A 85 9.70 24.06 -12.12
CA THR A 85 9.57 25.46 -11.70
C THR A 85 10.93 26.10 -11.42
N ALA A 86 11.82 25.39 -10.73
CA ALA A 86 13.18 25.87 -10.48
C ALA A 86 13.98 26.07 -11.78
N ARG A 87 13.85 25.14 -12.74
CA ARG A 87 14.50 25.25 -14.06
C ARG A 87 13.98 26.44 -14.87
N GLN A 88 12.67 26.67 -14.88
CA GLN A 88 12.07 27.82 -15.54
C GLN A 88 12.58 29.14 -14.95
N ARG A 89 12.61 29.26 -13.61
CA ARG A 89 13.16 30.44 -12.94
C ARG A 89 14.61 30.73 -13.34
N LYS A 90 15.46 29.69 -13.37
CA LYS A 90 16.87 29.84 -13.80
C LYS A 90 17.00 30.35 -15.24
N LYS A 91 16.15 29.88 -16.16
CA LYS A 91 16.14 30.36 -17.55
C LYS A 91 15.76 31.84 -17.64
N ILE A 92 14.71 32.25 -16.92
CA ILE A 92 14.25 33.64 -16.90
C ILE A 92 15.34 34.56 -16.34
N SER A 93 15.93 34.21 -15.20
CA SER A 93 17.03 35.00 -14.61
C SER A 93 18.23 35.11 -15.54
N ALA A 94 18.62 34.01 -16.20
CA ALA A 94 19.72 34.03 -17.16
C ALA A 94 19.43 34.93 -18.38
N HIS A 95 18.17 34.98 -18.84
CA HIS A 95 17.76 35.84 -19.95
C HIS A 95 17.75 37.33 -19.56
N GLN A 96 17.28 37.66 -18.35
CA GLN A 96 17.31 39.04 -17.83
C GLN A 96 18.74 39.56 -17.62
N SER A 97 19.70 38.71 -17.26
CA SER A 97 21.11 39.10 -17.14
C SER A 97 21.80 39.34 -18.49
N GLN A 98 21.20 38.92 -19.63
CA GLN A 98 21.75 39.13 -20.97
C GLN A 98 21.26 40.41 -21.65
N PHE A 99 20.22 41.05 -21.11
CA PHE A 99 19.68 42.32 -21.58
C PHE A 99 19.49 43.27 -20.38
N PRO A 100 20.52 44.05 -20.01
CA PRO A 100 20.43 45.02 -18.92
C PRO A 100 19.51 46.21 -19.25
#